data_AF-A0A662ULC4-F1
#
_entry.id   AF-A0A662ULC4-F1
#
_cell.length_a   1.000
_cell.length_b   1.000
_cell.length_c   1.000
_cell.angle_alpha   90.00
_cell.angle_beta   90.00
_cell.angle_gamma   90.00
#
_symmetry.space_group_name_H-M   'P 1'
#
loop_
_entity.id
_entity.type
_entity.pdbx_description
1 polymer ?
#
loop_
_entity_poly.entity_id
_entity_poly.type
_entity_poly.pdbx_seq_one_letter_code
_entity_poly.pdbx_strand_id
1 'polypeptide(L)'
;MVTVIREFNSLGEFVKTIDDDLSAMRKRLGELLRKLEELRVKVEQEKKIKTILSKLGAQAQKATEANVIELKTLKLIMNPTAQQEVSELEQAIENLNNKITQLQAVKKDLEVLGGMELEIKVTATYIDGVPKTIMIKVM
;
A
#
# COMPACT_ATOMS: atom_id res chain seq x y z
N MET A 1 -5.83 -5.16 -13.01
CA MET A 1 -4.72 -4.48 -13.68
C MET A 1 -5.27 -3.21 -14.29
N VAL A 2 -4.90 -2.06 -13.74
CA VAL A 2 -5.26 -0.76 -14.30
C VAL A 2 -4.07 -0.22 -15.07
N THR A 3 -4.28 0.06 -16.36
CA THR A 3 -3.26 0.62 -17.24
C THR A 3 -3.60 2.07 -17.56
N VAL A 4 -2.66 2.98 -17.34
CA VAL A 4 -2.82 4.41 -17.63
C VAL A 4 -1.61 4.89 -18.41
N ILE A 5 -1.84 5.64 -19.49
CA ILE A 5 -0.78 6.30 -20.25
C ILE A 5 -0.76 7.77 -19.84
N ARG A 6 0.42 8.28 -19.50
CA ARG A 6 0.65 9.69 -19.18
C ARG A 6 1.74 10.26 -20.09
N GLU A 7 1.53 11.48 -20.56
CA GLU A 7 2.48 12.23 -21.38
C GLU A 7 3.04 13.39 -20.58
N PHE A 8 4.34 13.64 -20.76
CA PHE A 8 5.09 14.70 -20.10
C PHE A 8 5.92 15.45 -21.13
N ASN A 9 6.07 16.76 -20.94
CA ASN A 9 6.78 17.62 -21.89
C ASN A 9 8.29 17.57 -21.68
N SER A 10 8.74 17.08 -20.53
CA SER A 10 10.16 16.89 -20.23
C SER A 10 10.38 15.69 -19.29
N LEU A 11 11.61 15.18 -19.28
CA LEU A 11 12.05 14.19 -18.30
C LEU A 11 11.98 14.74 -16.86
N GLY A 12 12.28 16.02 -16.67
CA GLY A 12 12.18 16.67 -15.36
C GLY A 12 10.75 16.71 -14.79
N GLU A 13 9.76 16.99 -15.64
CA GLU A 13 8.33 16.94 -15.26
C GLU A 13 7.90 15.53 -14.84
N PHE A 14 8.36 14.52 -15.58
CA PHE A 14 8.08 13.12 -15.26
C PHE A 14 8.72 12.70 -13.92
N VAL A 15 10.00 13.03 -13.71
CA VAL A 15 10.70 12.73 -12.43
C VAL A 15 10.03 13.44 -11.26
N LYS A 16 9.63 14.71 -11.42
CA LYS A 16 8.88 15.44 -10.39
C LYS A 16 7.58 14.75 -10.02
N THR A 17 6.84 14.23 -11.01
CA THR A 17 5.61 13.48 -10.77
C THR A 17 5.86 12.21 -9.95
N ILE A 18 6.97 11.51 -10.23
CA ILE A 18 7.38 10.33 -9.43
C ILE A 18 7.70 10.74 -7.99
N ASP A 19 8.34 11.87 -7.78
CA ASP A 19 8.64 12.39 -6.43
C ASP A 19 7.38 12.77 -5.65
N ASP A 20 6.42 13.41 -6.31
CA ASP A 20 5.12 13.74 -5.72
C ASP A 20 4.34 12.47 -5.36
N ASP A 21 4.32 11.48 -6.25
CA ASP A 21 3.69 10.17 -6.01
C ASP A 21 4.37 9.43 -4.83
N LEU A 22 5.71 9.43 -4.75
CA LEU A 22 6.46 8.86 -3.63
C LEU A 22 6.15 9.55 -2.31
N SER A 23 6.09 10.89 -2.32
CA SER A 23 5.74 11.69 -1.13
C SER A 23 4.34 11.35 -0.63
N ALA A 24 3.36 11.31 -1.53
CA ALA A 24 1.97 10.95 -1.20
C ALA A 24 1.86 9.52 -0.65
N MET A 25 2.54 8.55 -1.27
CA MET A 25 2.53 7.16 -0.81
C MET A 25 3.19 7.01 0.57
N ARG A 26 4.32 7.69 0.83
CA ARG A 26 4.98 7.67 2.16
C ARG A 26 4.11 8.27 3.25
N LYS A 27 3.43 9.39 2.96
CA LYS A 27 2.48 9.99 3.91
C LYS A 27 1.37 8.99 4.26
N ARG A 28 0.77 8.37 3.24
CA ARG A 28 -0.27 7.36 3.42
C ARG A 28 0.23 6.14 4.18
N LEU A 29 1.47 5.71 3.94
CA LEU A 29 2.10 4.62 4.70
C LEU A 29 2.19 4.96 6.19
N GLY A 30 2.61 6.18 6.53
CA GLY A 30 2.65 6.65 7.92
C GLY A 30 1.27 6.66 8.58
N GLU A 31 0.23 7.08 7.86
CA GLU A 31 -1.16 7.05 8.36
C GLU A 31 -1.63 5.61 8.63
N LEU A 32 -1.34 4.67 7.72
CA LEU A 32 -1.71 3.25 7.91
C LEU A 32 -0.95 2.61 9.06
N LEU A 33 0.35 2.90 9.22
CA LEU A 33 1.16 2.40 10.35
C LEU A 33 0.62 2.88 11.69
N ARG A 34 0.20 4.15 11.79
CA ARG A 34 -0.43 4.67 13.01
C ARG A 34 -1.75 3.94 13.31
N LYS A 35 -2.59 3.74 12.29
CA LYS A 35 -3.85 2.99 12.44
C LYS A 35 -3.61 1.54 12.87
N LEU A 36 -2.55 0.91 12.36
CA LEU A 36 -2.15 -0.45 12.74
C LEU A 36 -1.80 -0.52 14.22
N GLU A 37 -1.03 0.45 14.71
CA GLU A 37 -0.64 0.50 16.12
C GLU A 37 -1.86 0.68 17.03
N GLU A 38 -2.77 1.58 16.66
CA GLU A 38 -4.03 1.79 17.40
C GLU A 38 -4.88 0.51 17.47
N LEU A 39 -4.93 -0.29 16.41
CA LEU A 39 -5.63 -1.58 16.39
C LEU A 39 -4.92 -2.64 17.24
N ARG A 40 -3.58 -2.70 17.20
CA ARG A 40 -2.79 -3.64 18.01
C ARG A 40 -3.01 -3.41 19.51
N VAL A 41 -3.05 -2.15 19.94
CA VAL A 41 -3.37 -1.80 21.34
C VAL A 41 -4.75 -2.34 21.74
N LYS A 42 -5.76 -2.19 20.88
CA LYS A 42 -7.12 -2.73 21.14
C LYS A 42 -7.11 -4.26 21.24
N VAL A 43 -6.45 -4.95 20.32
CA VAL A 43 -6.28 -6.42 20.36
C VAL A 43 -5.66 -6.86 21.68
N GLU A 44 -4.64 -6.15 22.15
CA GLU A 44 -3.95 -6.52 23.38
C GLU A 44 -4.81 -6.28 24.63
N GLN A 45 -5.57 -5.19 24.66
CA GLN A 45 -6.55 -4.92 25.71
C GLN A 45 -7.64 -6.00 25.76
N GLU A 46 -8.20 -6.39 24.61
CA GLU A 46 -9.18 -7.47 24.51
C GLU A 46 -8.60 -8.80 25.02
N LYS A 47 -7.36 -9.14 24.66
CA LYS A 47 -6.68 -10.35 25.15
C LYS A 47 -6.49 -10.33 26.66
N LYS A 48 -6.11 -9.19 27.24
CA LYS A 48 -5.97 -9.02 28.70
C LYS A 48 -7.31 -9.23 29.41
N ILE A 49 -8.39 -8.60 28.92
CA ILE A 49 -9.73 -8.75 29.48
C ILE A 49 -10.18 -10.21 29.41
N LYS A 50 -10.06 -10.86 28.24
CA LYS A 50 -10.41 -12.29 28.08
C LYS A 50 -9.63 -13.19 29.04
N THR A 51 -8.35 -12.89 29.27
CA THR A 51 -7.50 -13.66 30.20
C THR A 51 -7.91 -13.48 31.67
N ILE A 52 -8.37 -12.30 32.06
CA ILE A 52 -8.88 -12.05 33.41
C ILE A 52 -10.23 -12.75 33.60
N LEU A 53 -11.13 -12.62 32.63
CA LEU A 53 -12.45 -13.24 32.67
C LEU A 53 -12.37 -14.78 32.67
N SER A 54 -11.44 -15.37 31.92
CA SER A 54 -11.24 -16.83 31.93
C SER A 54 -10.76 -17.36 33.28
N LYS A 55 -9.91 -16.60 33.99
CA LYS A 55 -9.50 -16.91 35.38
C LYS A 55 -10.66 -16.84 36.38
N LEU A 56 -11.71 -16.07 36.07
CA LEU A 56 -12.93 -15.94 36.88
C LEU A 56 -13.98 -17.01 36.56
N GLY A 57 -13.64 -18.04 35.76
CA GLY A 57 -14.55 -19.15 35.44
C GLY A 57 -15.51 -18.86 34.28
N ALA A 58 -15.39 -17.71 33.61
CA ALA A 58 -16.14 -17.46 32.39
C ALA A 58 -15.59 -18.34 31.27
N GLN A 59 -16.41 -19.27 30.76
CA GLN A 59 -16.10 -19.91 29.48
C GLN A 59 -16.30 -18.87 28.39
N ALA A 60 -15.19 -18.38 27.83
CA ALA A 60 -15.24 -17.55 26.65
C ALA A 60 -15.98 -18.35 25.57
N GLN A 61 -17.16 -17.87 25.15
CA GLN A 61 -17.77 -18.37 23.93
C GLN A 61 -16.72 -18.24 22.84
N LYS A 62 -16.35 -19.38 22.22
CA LYS A 62 -15.46 -19.40 21.06
C LYS A 62 -15.96 -18.33 20.12
N ALA A 63 -15.15 -17.31 19.87
CA ALA A 63 -15.43 -16.33 18.83
C ALA A 63 -15.65 -17.15 17.56
N THR A 64 -16.89 -17.21 17.11
CA THR A 64 -17.32 -18.07 16.02
C THR A 64 -16.47 -17.74 14.80
N GLU A 65 -15.66 -18.69 14.35
CA GLU A 65 -14.67 -18.56 13.27
C GLU A 65 -15.30 -18.38 11.86
N ALA A 66 -16.57 -18.02 11.75
CA ALA A 66 -17.38 -18.26 10.54
C ALA A 66 -17.92 -16.99 9.86
N ASN A 67 -17.10 -15.94 9.72
CA ASN A 67 -17.54 -14.73 9.02
C ASN A 67 -16.74 -14.38 7.74
N VAL A 68 -15.84 -15.26 7.29
CA VAL A 68 -15.07 -15.06 6.06
C VAL A 68 -15.78 -15.78 4.91
N ILE A 69 -16.17 -15.02 3.89
CA ILE A 69 -16.76 -15.53 2.64
C ILE A 69 -15.76 -15.22 1.52
N GLU A 70 -15.08 -16.26 1.02
CA GLU A 70 -14.21 -16.16 -0.15
C GLU A 70 -15.05 -16.26 -1.43
N LEU A 71 -15.06 -15.20 -2.22
CA LEU A 71 -15.62 -15.18 -3.56
C LEU A 71 -14.49 -15.32 -4.59
N LYS A 72 -14.84 -15.59 -5.85
CA LYS A 72 -13.86 -15.81 -6.93
C LYS A 72 -12.83 -14.67 -7.11
N THR A 73 -13.20 -13.43 -6.78
CA THR A 73 -12.36 -12.25 -7.01
C THR A 73 -12.14 -11.38 -5.78
N LEU A 74 -12.82 -11.68 -4.67
CA LEU A 74 -12.78 -10.85 -3.47
C LEU A 74 -13.07 -11.67 -2.22
N LYS A 75 -12.54 -11.20 -1.09
CA LYS A 75 -12.77 -11.79 0.23
C LYS A 75 -13.67 -10.85 1.03
N LEU A 76 -14.78 -11.36 1.54
CA LEU A 76 -15.70 -10.61 2.40
C LEU A 76 -15.53 -11.11 3.83
N ILE A 77 -15.34 -10.20 4.79
CA ILE A 77 -15.28 -10.53 6.22
C ILE A 77 -16.39 -9.75 6.91
N MET A 78 -17.39 -10.46 7.45
CA MET A 78 -18.47 -9.84 8.22
C MET A 78 -18.06 -9.71 9.69
N ASN A 79 -18.29 -8.57 10.34
CA ASN A 79 -17.89 -8.35 11.75
C ASN A 79 -16.46 -8.86 12.03
N PRO A 80 -15.44 -8.31 11.34
CA PRO A 80 -14.08 -8.82 11.45
C PRO A 80 -13.61 -8.76 12.89
N THR A 81 -12.89 -9.80 13.31
CA THR A 81 -12.17 -9.76 14.58
C THR A 81 -11.04 -8.74 14.48
N ALA A 82 -10.65 -8.15 15.60
CA ALA A 82 -9.53 -7.21 15.63
C ALA A 82 -8.22 -7.83 15.07
N GLN A 83 -8.04 -9.15 15.20
CA GLN A 83 -6.92 -9.86 14.59
C GLN A 83 -7.00 -9.93 13.05
N GLN A 84 -8.20 -10.10 12.49
CA GLN A 84 -8.41 -10.07 11.04
C GLN A 84 -8.19 -8.65 10.48
N GLU A 85 -8.68 -7.61 11.16
CA GLU A 85 -8.43 -6.22 10.75
C GLU A 85 -6.94 -5.87 10.75
N VAL A 86 -6.21 -6.30 11.79
CA VAL A 86 -4.74 -6.14 11.85
C VAL A 86 -4.07 -6.83 10.66
N SER A 87 -4.44 -8.08 10.38
CA SER A 87 -3.84 -8.84 9.27
C SER A 87 -4.10 -8.21 7.90
N GLU A 88 -5.32 -7.76 7.61
CA GLU A 88 -5.65 -7.10 6.34
C GLU A 88 -4.92 -5.76 6.21
N LEU A 89 -4.77 -5.02 7.32
CA LEU A 89 -4.05 -3.75 7.33
C LEU A 89 -2.54 -3.94 7.14
N GLU A 90 -1.94 -4.97 7.75
CA GLU A 90 -0.55 -5.35 7.55
C GLU A 90 -0.27 -5.68 6.07
N GLN A 91 -1.16 -6.46 5.44
CA GLN A 91 -1.03 -6.79 4.03
C GLN A 91 -1.14 -5.55 3.13
N ALA A 92 -2.05 -4.62 3.45
CA ALA A 92 -2.16 -3.35 2.73
C ALA A 92 -0.90 -2.48 2.87
N ILE A 93 -0.30 -2.44 4.06
CA ILE A 93 0.96 -1.75 4.36
C ILE A 93 2.11 -2.36 3.57
N GLU A 94 2.22 -3.69 3.56
CA GLU A 94 3.25 -4.41 2.80
C GLU A 94 3.14 -4.11 1.29
N ASN A 95 1.93 -4.18 0.74
CA ASN A 95 1.68 -3.86 -0.66
C ASN A 95 2.06 -2.41 -1.01
N LEU A 96 1.73 -1.45 -0.14
CA LEU A 96 2.11 -0.05 -0.33
C LEU A 96 3.63 0.13 -0.24
N ASN A 97 4.30 -0.53 0.71
CA ASN A 97 5.74 -0.45 0.88
C ASN A 97 6.50 -1.06 -0.33
N ASN A 98 6.00 -2.19 -0.85
CA ASN A 98 6.53 -2.80 -2.08
C ASN A 98 6.39 -1.86 -3.27
N LYS A 99 5.25 -1.17 -3.38
CA LYS A 99 5.02 -0.17 -4.44
C LYS A 99 5.96 1.03 -4.32
N ILE A 100 6.17 1.54 -3.11
CA ILE A 100 7.13 2.62 -2.84
C ILE A 100 8.54 2.18 -3.26
N THR A 101 8.95 0.97 -2.88
CA THR A 101 10.27 0.42 -3.24
C THR A 101 10.46 0.33 -4.75
N GLN A 102 9.44 -0.17 -5.47
CA GLN A 102 9.48 -0.22 -6.94
C GLN A 102 9.60 1.17 -7.55
N LEU A 103 8.82 2.13 -7.07
CA LEU A 103 8.82 3.49 -7.59
C LEU A 103 10.14 4.22 -7.28
N GLN A 104 10.75 3.95 -6.12
CA GLN A 104 12.11 4.43 -5.79
C GLN A 104 13.18 3.86 -6.72
N ALA A 105 13.08 2.58 -7.08
CA ALA A 105 13.99 1.98 -8.05
C ALA A 105 13.87 2.65 -9.42
N VAL A 106 12.64 2.87 -9.90
CA VAL A 106 12.41 3.59 -11.16
C VAL A 106 12.98 5.01 -11.10
N LYS A 107 12.78 5.73 -9.99
CA LYS A 107 13.39 7.05 -9.81
C LYS A 107 14.91 7.00 -9.99
N LYS A 108 15.57 6.06 -9.31
CA LYS A 108 17.03 5.93 -9.37
C LYS A 108 17.53 5.63 -10.78
N ASP A 109 16.81 4.78 -11.52
CA ASP A 109 17.13 4.48 -12.92
C ASP A 109 16.98 5.71 -13.82
N LEU A 110 16.00 6.57 -13.52
CA LEU A 110 15.76 7.82 -14.26
C LEU A 110 16.75 8.93 -13.92
N GLU A 111 17.28 8.99 -12.70
CA GLU A 111 18.33 9.95 -12.33
C GLU A 111 19.58 9.80 -13.22
N VAL A 112 19.90 8.56 -13.65
CA VAL A 112 20.99 8.29 -14.61
C VAL A 112 20.72 8.95 -15.98
N LEU A 113 19.45 9.05 -16.37
CA LEU A 113 19.01 9.67 -17.63
C LEU A 113 18.87 11.20 -17.51
N GLY A 114 18.68 11.72 -16.29
CA GLY A 114 18.47 13.14 -15.99
C GLY A 114 19.69 14.04 -16.21
N GLY A 115 20.88 13.46 -16.45
CA GLY A 115 22.08 14.22 -16.85
C GLY A 115 22.02 14.80 -18.28
N MET A 116 20.95 14.52 -19.02
CA MET A 116 20.73 15.01 -20.38
C MET A 116 19.68 16.12 -20.35
N GLU A 117 20.10 17.39 -20.42
CA GLU A 117 19.21 18.53 -20.69
C GLU A 117 18.73 18.46 -22.15
N LEU A 118 17.77 17.59 -22.40
CA LEU A 118 17.12 17.47 -23.70
C LEU A 118 15.62 17.73 -23.51
N GLU A 119 15.05 18.63 -24.31
CA GLU A 119 13.61 18.86 -24.42
C GLU A 119 12.95 17.65 -25.11
N ILE A 120 12.85 16.53 -24.38
CA ILE A 120 12.28 15.29 -24.89
C ILE A 120 10.89 15.09 -24.29
N LYS A 121 9.92 14.87 -25.17
CA LYS A 121 8.60 14.35 -24.77
C LYS A 121 8.74 12.93 -24.24
N VAL A 122 8.16 12.70 -23.07
CA VAL A 122 8.17 11.41 -22.38
C VAL A 122 6.75 10.87 -22.28
N THR A 123 6.53 9.63 -22.72
CA THR A 123 5.26 8.93 -22.55
C THR A 123 5.48 7.72 -21.64
N ALA A 124 4.81 7.69 -20.49
CA ALA A 124 4.94 6.61 -19.52
C ALA A 124 3.64 5.80 -19.43
N THR A 125 3.77 4.49 -19.54
CA THR A 125 2.69 3.53 -19.27
C THR A 125 2.80 3.07 -17.83
N TYR A 126 1.76 3.35 -17.04
CA TYR A 126 1.62 2.92 -15.66
C TYR A 126 0.79 1.65 -15.59
N ILE A 127 1.26 0.68 -14.81
CA ILE A 127 0.48 -0.50 -14.42
C ILE A 127 0.34 -0.48 -12.91
N ASP A 128 -0.91 -0.47 -12.43
CA ASP A 128 -1.26 -0.41 -11.01
C ASP A 128 -0.55 0.75 -10.28
N GLY A 129 -0.37 1.87 -10.99
CA GLY A 129 0.24 3.11 -10.50
C GLY A 129 1.77 3.07 -10.33
N VAL A 130 2.45 2.10 -10.96
CA VAL A 130 3.91 2.13 -11.14
C VAL A 130 4.22 2.26 -12.63
N PRO A 131 5.09 3.20 -13.04
CA PRO A 131 5.53 3.28 -14.43
C PRO A 131 6.31 2.01 -14.82
N LYS A 132 5.88 1.34 -15.90
CA LYS A 132 6.48 0.10 -16.42
C LYS A 132 7.21 0.28 -17.74
N THR A 133 6.74 1.19 -18.57
CA THR A 133 7.34 1.46 -19.87
C THR A 133 7.44 2.96 -20.06
N ILE A 134 8.62 3.44 -20.43
CA ILE A 134 8.90 4.84 -20.70
C ILE A 134 9.35 4.93 -22.15
N MET A 135 8.63 5.72 -22.94
CA MET A 135 8.95 6.01 -24.33
C MET A 135 9.47 7.44 -24.42
N ILE A 136 10.66 7.59 -24.99
CA ILE A 136 11.37 8.84 -25.16
C ILE A 136 11.37 9.13 -26.66
N LYS A 137 10.75 10.23 -27.08
CA LYS A 137 10.73 10.63 -28.50
C LYS A 137 11.66 11.81 -28.72
N VAL A 138 12.87 11.51 -29.20
CA VAL A 138 13.84 12.53 -29.64
C VAL A 138 13.29 13.16 -30.92
N MET A 139 13.07 14.48 -30.91
CA MET A 139 12.76 15.26 -32.11
C MET A 139 14.04 15.65 -32.83
#